data_AF-A0A3B9ZZ37-F1
#
_entry.id   AF-A0A3B9ZZ37-F1
#
_cell.length_a   1.000
_cell.length_b   1.000
_cell.length_c   1.000
_cell.angle_alpha   90.00
_cell.angle_beta   90.00
_cell.angle_gamma   90.00
#
_symmetry.space_group_name_H-M   'P 1'
#
loop_
_entity.id
_entity.type
_entity.pdbx_description
1 polymer ?
#
loop_
_entity_poly.entity_id
_entity_poly.type
_entity_poly.pdbx_seq_one_letter_code
_entity_poly.pdbx_strand_id
1 'polypeptide(L)'
;MSKKLNIVAVGTGDWHKPALYVGYVKTFLEKTPGIKGRTEMTIVCPDFNGSFKGLLPKIKPLSPDMVTVTPHEDWDNASMFELCHKLKNWNPDLVIVVYAESPRNRIQVEDVRKSGVIDYIIHGEAEIPFTALVKYLLDGGNAQFNFPNIICFKREAALSKTKS
;
A
#
# COMPACT_ATOMS: atom_id res chain seq x y z
N MET A 1 -1.69 -10.59 -22.62
CA MET A 1 -1.14 -9.25 -22.32
C MET A 1 -0.38 -9.35 -20.99
N SER A 2 0.76 -8.69 -20.83
CA SER A 2 1.45 -8.65 -19.54
C SER A 2 0.55 -7.93 -18.52
N LYS A 3 0.42 -8.49 -17.31
CA LYS A 3 -0.34 -7.87 -16.22
C LYS A 3 0.22 -6.47 -15.98
N LYS A 4 -0.67 -5.47 -15.97
CA LYS A 4 -0.39 -4.12 -15.50
C LYS A 4 -0.98 -3.97 -14.10
N LEU A 5 -0.34 -3.16 -13.26
CA LEU A 5 -0.81 -2.84 -11.92
C LEU A 5 -1.06 -1.34 -11.83
N ASN A 6 -2.29 -0.96 -11.53
CA ASN A 6 -2.65 0.41 -11.25
C ASN A 6 -2.58 0.67 -9.73
N ILE A 7 -1.71 1.58 -9.33
CA ILE A 7 -1.38 1.85 -7.94
C ILE A 7 -1.82 3.28 -7.61
N VAL A 8 -2.59 3.42 -6.54
CA VAL A 8 -2.89 4.73 -5.96
C VAL A 8 -2.06 4.91 -4.70
N ALA A 9 -1.22 5.94 -4.68
CA ALA A 9 -0.46 6.33 -3.50
C ALA A 9 -1.17 7.50 -2.79
N VAL A 10 -1.54 7.30 -1.53
CA VAL A 10 -2.11 8.34 -0.69
C VAL A 10 -0.98 9.11 -0.02
N GLY A 11 -0.87 10.40 -0.36
CA GLY A 11 0.06 11.32 0.28
C GLY A 11 -0.65 12.15 1.34
N THR A 12 -0.52 11.80 2.63
CA THR A 12 -1.15 12.54 3.75
C THR A 12 -0.25 13.61 4.36
N GLY A 13 0.77 14.06 3.61
CA GLY A 13 1.71 15.09 4.03
C GLY A 13 1.11 16.49 4.11
N ASP A 14 1.89 17.41 4.68
CA ASP A 14 1.64 18.85 4.58
C ASP A 14 1.52 19.26 3.10
N TRP A 15 0.38 19.82 2.69
CA TRP A 15 0.16 20.23 1.29
C TRP A 15 1.14 21.30 0.80
N HIS A 16 1.76 22.02 1.72
CA HIS A 16 2.79 23.00 1.39
C HIS A 16 4.15 22.35 1.12
N LYS A 17 4.28 21.03 1.36
CA LYS A 17 5.48 20.25 1.07
C LYS A 17 5.13 19.12 0.10
N PRO A 18 5.86 19.00 -1.02
CA PRO A 18 5.64 17.86 -1.91
C PRO A 18 5.88 16.55 -1.15
N ALA A 19 5.07 15.53 -1.43
CA ALA A 19 5.25 14.18 -0.89
C ALA A 19 6.48 13.50 -1.55
N LEU A 20 7.68 14.02 -1.27
CA LEU A 20 8.94 13.65 -1.94
C LEU A 20 9.18 12.14 -1.88
N TYR A 21 8.86 11.53 -0.74
CA TYR A 21 8.99 10.08 -0.55
C TYR A 21 8.18 9.26 -1.57
N VAL A 22 6.93 9.65 -1.84
CA VAL A 22 6.10 9.00 -2.86
C VAL A 22 6.71 9.19 -4.24
N GLY A 23 7.32 10.35 -4.49
CA GLY A 23 8.10 10.62 -5.71
C GLY A 23 9.31 9.70 -5.87
N TYR A 24 10.07 9.45 -4.79
CA TYR A 24 11.21 8.53 -4.81
C TYR A 24 10.77 7.09 -5.10
N VAL A 25 9.76 6.60 -4.40
CA VAL A 25 9.19 5.25 -4.61
C VAL A 25 8.69 5.10 -6.05
N LYS A 26 7.93 6.07 -6.55
CA LYS A 26 7.48 6.09 -7.95
C LYS A 26 8.64 6.02 -8.94
N THR A 27 9.65 6.86 -8.74
CA THR A 27 10.83 6.91 -9.61
C THR A 27 11.59 5.58 -9.59
N PHE A 28 11.72 4.95 -8.42
CA PHE A 28 12.41 3.67 -8.26
C PHE A 28 11.67 2.54 -9.00
N LEU A 29 10.34 2.48 -8.88
CA LEU A 29 9.50 1.52 -9.60
C LEU A 29 9.64 1.65 -11.12
N GLU A 30 9.53 2.89 -11.63
CA GLU A 30 9.56 3.18 -13.07
C GLU A 30 10.94 2.90 -13.70
N LYS A 31 12.00 2.95 -12.89
CA LYS A 31 13.37 2.64 -13.33
C LYS A 31 13.74 1.16 -13.19
N THR A 32 12.97 0.37 -12.46
CA THR A 32 13.31 -1.04 -12.19
C THR A 32 13.04 -1.94 -13.40
N PRO A 33 14.04 -2.71 -13.87
CA PRO A 33 13.86 -3.67 -14.96
C PRO A 33 12.77 -4.71 -14.65
N GLY A 34 11.92 -4.98 -15.62
CA GLY A 34 10.79 -5.92 -15.48
C GLY A 34 9.54 -5.34 -14.82
N ILE A 35 9.58 -4.09 -14.32
CA ILE A 35 8.42 -3.35 -13.79
C ILE A 35 8.07 -2.15 -14.69
N LYS A 36 9.07 -1.50 -15.27
CA LYS A 36 8.89 -0.37 -16.19
C LYS A 36 7.82 -0.66 -17.25
N GLY A 37 6.81 0.20 -17.34
CA GLY A 37 5.69 0.08 -18.28
C GLY A 37 4.61 -0.95 -17.90
N ARG A 38 4.78 -1.68 -16.79
CA ARG A 38 3.78 -2.59 -16.20
C ARG A 38 3.09 -2.00 -14.97
N THR A 39 3.43 -0.78 -14.59
CA THR A 39 2.82 -0.08 -13.46
C THR A 39 2.41 1.31 -13.86
N GLU A 40 1.34 1.79 -13.26
CA GLU A 40 0.95 3.19 -13.25
C GLU A 40 0.75 3.59 -11.79
N MET A 41 1.35 4.69 -11.36
CA MET A 41 1.19 5.20 -10.00
C MET A 41 0.63 6.61 -10.01
N THR A 42 -0.58 6.76 -9.48
CA THR A 42 -1.28 8.03 -9.29
C THR A 42 -1.21 8.44 -7.83
N ILE A 43 -0.90 9.71 -7.58
CA ILE A 43 -0.88 10.26 -6.22
C ILE A 43 -2.22 10.92 -5.95
N VAL A 44 -2.85 10.59 -4.83
CA VAL A 44 -4.07 11.24 -4.34
C VAL A 44 -3.80 11.82 -2.97
N CYS A 45 -4.16 13.08 -2.77
CA CYS A 45 -4.04 13.76 -1.50
C CYS A 45 -5.43 13.94 -0.85
N PRO A 46 -5.53 13.86 0.49
CA PRO A 46 -6.77 14.12 1.20
C PRO A 46 -7.17 15.60 1.08
N ASP A 47 -8.38 15.95 1.56
CA ASP A 47 -8.87 17.34 1.65
C ASP A 47 -8.55 18.02 3.00
N PHE A 48 -7.94 17.28 3.93
CA PHE A 48 -7.48 17.83 5.21
C PHE A 48 -6.13 17.20 5.57
N ASN A 49 -5.17 18.02 6.02
CA ASN A 49 -3.87 17.56 6.47
C ASN A 49 -4.02 16.45 7.53
N GLY A 50 -3.26 15.36 7.37
CA GLY A 50 -3.28 14.23 8.30
C GLY A 50 -4.52 13.33 8.26
N SER A 51 -5.62 13.75 7.61
CA SER A 51 -6.84 12.95 7.54
C SER A 51 -6.92 12.10 6.27
N PHE A 52 -7.67 11.01 6.32
CA PHE A 52 -7.99 10.19 5.15
C PHE A 52 -9.45 10.34 4.68
N LYS A 53 -10.21 11.27 5.30
CA LYS A 53 -11.60 11.54 4.92
C LYS A 53 -11.70 12.10 3.51
N GLY A 54 -12.78 11.76 2.81
CA GLY A 54 -13.04 12.23 1.44
C GLY A 54 -12.22 11.54 0.34
N LEU A 55 -11.28 10.66 0.68
CA LEU A 55 -10.42 10.01 -0.32
C LEU A 55 -11.13 8.94 -1.14
N LEU A 56 -12.09 8.21 -0.57
CA LEU A 56 -12.80 7.13 -1.27
C LEU A 56 -13.37 7.55 -2.65
N PRO A 57 -14.16 8.64 -2.77
CA PRO A 57 -14.68 9.09 -4.08
C PRO A 57 -13.58 9.56 -5.05
N LYS A 58 -12.37 9.90 -4.58
CA LYS A 58 -11.22 10.22 -5.44
C LYS A 58 -10.49 8.96 -5.92
N ILE A 59 -10.41 7.93 -5.07
CA ILE A 59 -9.70 6.69 -5.34
C ILE A 59 -10.52 5.76 -6.24
N LYS A 60 -11.84 5.62 -5.98
CA LYS A 60 -12.71 4.68 -6.72
C LYS A 60 -12.67 4.85 -8.25
N PRO A 61 -12.79 6.07 -8.81
CA PRO A 61 -12.79 6.25 -10.26
C PRO A 61 -11.48 5.82 -10.93
N LEU A 62 -10.38 5.86 -10.19
CA LEU A 62 -9.07 5.40 -10.69
C LEU A 62 -9.02 3.89 -10.84
N SER A 63 -9.92 3.12 -10.21
CA SER A 63 -9.95 1.66 -10.25
C SER A 63 -8.57 1.01 -9.96
N PRO A 64 -7.95 1.30 -8.80
CA PRO A 64 -6.66 0.71 -8.47
C PRO A 64 -6.74 -0.79 -8.21
N ASP A 65 -5.65 -1.49 -8.52
CA ASP A 65 -5.37 -2.84 -8.04
C ASP A 65 -4.70 -2.80 -6.66
N MET A 66 -4.02 -1.70 -6.35
CA MET A 66 -3.32 -1.48 -5.10
C MET A 66 -3.50 -0.04 -4.60
N VAL A 67 -3.73 0.11 -3.30
CA VAL A 67 -3.60 1.39 -2.60
C VAL A 67 -2.45 1.30 -1.62
N THR A 68 -1.55 2.27 -1.65
CA THR A 68 -0.50 2.44 -0.64
C THR A 68 -0.72 3.72 0.16
N VAL A 69 -0.57 3.64 1.47
CA VAL A 69 -0.64 4.80 2.38
C VAL A 69 0.75 5.07 2.96
N THR A 70 1.21 6.31 2.75
CA THR A 70 2.51 6.77 3.23
C THR A 70 2.32 7.54 4.54
N PRO A 71 3.05 7.22 5.61
CA PRO A 71 2.93 7.90 6.88
C PRO A 71 3.44 9.33 6.78
N HIS A 72 2.84 10.21 7.58
CA HIS A 72 3.32 11.55 7.84
C HIS A 72 3.16 11.84 9.34
N GLU A 73 3.89 12.83 9.84
CA GLU A 73 3.89 13.22 11.25
C GLU A 73 2.55 13.74 11.80
N ASP A 74 1.52 13.86 10.96
CA ASP A 74 0.19 14.31 11.39
C ASP A 74 -0.92 13.32 11.02
N TRP A 75 -0.58 12.12 10.54
CA TRP A 75 -1.60 11.19 10.08
C TRP A 75 -2.51 10.70 11.22
N ASP A 76 -3.78 10.45 10.92
CA ASP A 76 -4.76 9.88 11.85
C ASP A 76 -5.03 8.42 11.49
N ASN A 77 -4.58 7.50 12.36
CA ASN A 77 -4.79 6.06 12.19
C ASN A 77 -6.28 5.70 12.05
N ALA A 78 -7.16 6.37 12.80
CA ALA A 78 -8.58 6.01 12.83
C ALA A 78 -9.23 6.25 11.46
N SER A 79 -9.04 7.43 10.87
CA SER A 79 -9.54 7.72 9.52
C SER A 79 -8.83 6.89 8.44
N MET A 80 -7.54 6.53 8.62
CA MET A 80 -6.84 5.62 7.72
C MET A 80 -7.50 4.23 7.71
N PHE A 81 -7.73 3.63 8.88
CA PHE A 81 -8.43 2.34 8.98
C PHE A 81 -9.86 2.43 8.44
N GLU A 82 -10.58 3.51 8.72
CA GLU A 82 -11.92 3.76 8.17
C GLU A 82 -11.90 3.75 6.63
N LEU A 83 -10.93 4.43 6.01
CA LEU A 83 -10.75 4.40 4.56
C LEU A 83 -10.43 2.98 4.07
N CYS A 84 -9.50 2.27 4.70
CA CYS A 84 -9.12 0.91 4.33
C CYS A 84 -10.31 -0.06 4.39
N HIS A 85 -11.16 0.03 5.42
CA HIS A 85 -12.41 -0.72 5.50
C HIS A 85 -13.35 -0.39 4.34
N LYS A 86 -13.57 0.89 4.04
CA LYS A 86 -14.43 1.30 2.92
C LYS A 86 -13.89 0.82 1.58
N LEU A 87 -12.57 0.83 1.40
CA LEU A 87 -11.90 0.33 0.20
C LEU A 87 -12.07 -1.18 0.05
N LYS A 88 -11.80 -1.97 1.10
CA LYS A 88 -12.00 -3.44 1.08
C LYS A 88 -13.47 -3.84 0.90
N ASN A 89 -14.41 -3.11 1.50
CA ASN A 89 -15.83 -3.36 1.30
C ASN A 89 -16.26 -3.09 -0.15
N TRP A 90 -15.62 -2.11 -0.81
CA TRP A 90 -15.90 -1.81 -2.21
C TRP A 90 -15.22 -2.79 -3.17
N ASN A 91 -13.95 -3.14 -2.92
CA ASN A 91 -13.17 -4.09 -3.69
C ASN A 91 -12.38 -4.99 -2.73
N PRO A 92 -12.87 -6.21 -2.44
CA PRO A 92 -12.18 -7.15 -1.55
C PRO A 92 -10.80 -7.59 -2.03
N ASP A 93 -10.57 -7.57 -3.35
CA ASP A 93 -9.33 -7.99 -4.00
C ASP A 93 -8.26 -6.88 -4.01
N LEU A 94 -8.66 -5.63 -3.75
CA LEU A 94 -7.75 -4.49 -3.68
C LEU A 94 -6.62 -4.76 -2.69
N VAL A 95 -5.37 -4.65 -3.13
CA VAL A 95 -4.22 -4.77 -2.22
C VAL A 95 -4.01 -3.48 -1.46
N ILE A 96 -3.99 -3.54 -0.13
CA ILE A 96 -3.70 -2.39 0.72
C ILE A 96 -2.32 -2.55 1.37
N VAL A 97 -1.44 -1.59 1.12
CA VAL A 97 -0.08 -1.51 1.66
C VAL A 97 0.05 -0.29 2.56
N VAL A 98 0.63 -0.47 3.73
CA VAL A 98 0.93 0.62 4.66
C VAL A 98 2.43 0.73 4.84
N TYR A 99 2.98 1.94 4.71
CA TYR A 99 4.36 2.16 5.16
C TYR A 99 4.35 2.54 6.64
N ALA A 100 5.22 1.91 7.41
CA ALA A 100 5.41 2.15 8.82
C ALA A 100 6.84 2.65 9.04
N GLU A 101 6.97 3.96 9.27
CA GLU A 101 8.27 4.59 9.49
C GLU A 101 8.81 4.25 10.89
N SER A 102 10.02 3.69 10.97
CA SER A 102 10.76 3.48 12.22
C SER A 102 11.66 4.69 12.50
N PRO A 103 11.82 5.17 13.75
CA PRO A 103 11.28 4.67 15.03
C PRO A 103 9.90 5.25 15.36
N ARG A 104 9.36 6.14 14.52
CA ARG A 104 8.06 6.80 14.72
C ARG A 104 6.90 5.88 14.30
N ASN A 105 6.94 4.61 14.70
CA ASN A 105 5.92 3.61 14.38
C ASN A 105 4.59 4.07 14.97
N ARG A 106 3.80 4.81 14.19
CA ARG A 106 2.48 5.28 14.61
C ARG A 106 1.43 4.19 14.53
N ILE A 107 1.68 3.13 13.77
CA ILE A 107 0.78 2.00 13.62
C ILE A 107 1.37 0.78 14.32
N GLN A 108 0.58 0.17 15.20
CA GLN A 108 0.94 -1.08 15.86
C GLN A 108 0.55 -2.26 14.95
N VAL A 109 1.43 -3.26 14.86
CA VAL A 109 1.19 -4.49 14.07
C VAL A 109 -0.09 -5.19 14.53
N GLU A 110 -0.37 -5.18 15.83
CA GLU A 110 -1.57 -5.77 16.43
C GLU A 110 -2.85 -5.08 15.99
N ASP A 111 -2.84 -3.76 15.85
CA ASP A 111 -4.01 -3.00 15.36
C ASP A 111 -4.29 -3.34 13.91
N VAL A 112 -3.24 -3.48 13.11
CA VAL A 112 -3.35 -3.93 11.72
C VAL A 112 -3.92 -5.34 11.64
N ARG A 113 -3.38 -6.26 12.44
CA ARG A 113 -3.86 -7.65 12.49
C ARG A 113 -5.35 -7.71 12.87
N LYS A 114 -5.78 -6.91 13.86
CA LYS A 114 -7.19 -6.83 14.28
C LYS A 114 -8.09 -6.21 13.22
N SER A 115 -7.60 -5.25 12.45
CA SER A 115 -8.39 -4.58 11.41
C SER A 115 -8.81 -5.53 10.28
N GLY A 116 -7.95 -6.51 9.94
CA GLY A 116 -8.19 -7.47 8.87
C GLY A 116 -8.29 -6.89 7.45
N VAL A 117 -7.95 -5.61 7.24
CA VAL A 117 -8.15 -4.91 5.95
C VAL A 117 -6.85 -4.49 5.25
N ILE A 118 -5.71 -4.54 5.94
CA ILE A 118 -4.41 -4.27 5.33
C ILE A 118 -3.75 -5.59 4.96
N ASP A 119 -3.17 -5.67 3.77
CA ASP A 119 -2.51 -6.87 3.28
C ASP A 119 -1.02 -6.88 3.62
N TYR A 120 -0.37 -5.72 3.56
CA TYR A 120 1.08 -5.59 3.78
C TYR A 120 1.44 -4.36 4.61
N ILE A 121 2.42 -4.50 5.50
CA ILE A 121 3.13 -3.38 6.11
C ILE A 121 4.58 -3.40 5.63
N ILE A 122 5.14 -2.25 5.28
CA ILE A 122 6.56 -2.09 4.97
C ILE A 122 7.21 -1.22 6.05
N HIS A 123 8.27 -1.71 6.69
CA HIS A 123 9.02 -0.97 7.70
C HIS A 123 10.28 -0.31 7.15
N GLY A 124 10.57 0.90 7.63
CA GLY A 124 11.77 1.64 7.22
C GLY A 124 11.69 2.16 5.78
N GLU A 125 12.82 2.20 5.09
CA GLU A 125 12.92 2.63 3.69
C GLU A 125 12.13 1.70 2.77
N ALA A 126 11.13 2.23 2.05
CA ALA A 126 10.19 1.41 1.30
C ALA A 126 10.57 1.18 -0.16
N GLU A 127 11.51 1.92 -0.75
CA GLU A 127 11.82 1.89 -2.18
C GLU A 127 12.10 0.47 -2.68
N ILE A 128 13.01 -0.23 -2.01
CA ILE A 128 13.40 -1.60 -2.33
C ILE A 128 12.28 -2.59 -2.00
N PRO A 129 11.78 -2.70 -0.75
CA PRO A 129 10.77 -3.69 -0.40
C PRO A 129 9.43 -3.47 -1.15
N PHE A 130 9.00 -2.23 -1.36
CA PHE A 130 7.79 -1.94 -2.14
C PHE A 130 7.94 -2.40 -3.58
N THR A 131 9.10 -2.12 -4.20
CA THR A 131 9.39 -2.55 -5.57
C THR A 131 9.42 -4.08 -5.69
N ALA A 132 9.99 -4.77 -4.70
CA ALA A 132 9.99 -6.23 -4.65
C ALA A 132 8.56 -6.80 -4.52
N LEU A 133 7.73 -6.20 -3.67
CA LEU A 133 6.31 -6.55 -3.53
C LEU A 133 5.53 -6.35 -4.83
N VAL A 134 5.71 -5.21 -5.50
CA VAL A 134 5.05 -4.92 -6.79
C VAL A 134 5.47 -5.94 -7.85
N LYS A 135 6.76 -6.27 -7.95
CA LYS A 135 7.25 -7.29 -8.87
C LYS A 135 6.61 -8.65 -8.59
N TYR A 136 6.57 -9.06 -7.32
CA TYR A 136 5.93 -10.30 -6.89
C TYR A 136 4.46 -10.37 -7.32
N LEU A 137 3.68 -9.30 -7.15
CA LEU A 137 2.27 -9.24 -7.54
C LEU A 137 2.07 -9.22 -9.06
N LEU A 138 2.97 -8.57 -9.79
CA LEU A 138 3.00 -8.56 -11.25
C LEU A 138 3.29 -9.94 -11.84
N ASP A 139 4.11 -10.74 -11.15
CA ASP A 139 4.50 -12.09 -11.55
C ASP A 139 3.54 -13.17 -11.00
N GLY A 140 2.38 -12.75 -10.49
CA GLY A 140 1.27 -13.62 -10.12
C GLY A 140 1.32 -14.15 -8.68
N GLY A 141 2.31 -13.74 -7.88
CA GLY A 141 2.38 -14.11 -6.47
C GLY A 141 2.78 -15.57 -6.18
N ASN A 142 3.30 -16.29 -7.18
CA ASN A 142 3.55 -17.73 -7.08
C ASN A 142 4.87 -18.11 -6.42
N ALA A 143 5.80 -17.17 -6.26
CA ALA A 143 7.07 -17.40 -5.57
C ALA A 143 6.87 -17.37 -4.03
N GLN A 144 7.80 -17.95 -3.28
CA GLN A 144 7.79 -17.81 -1.83
C GLN A 144 7.97 -16.32 -1.45
N PHE A 145 7.02 -15.78 -0.68
CA PHE A 145 7.10 -14.42 -0.18
C PHE A 145 8.09 -14.34 0.99
N ASN A 146 9.29 -13.83 0.74
CA ASN A 146 10.28 -13.57 1.79
C ASN A 146 11.04 -12.28 1.46
N PHE A 147 10.42 -11.14 1.76
CA PHE A 147 11.04 -9.85 1.59
C PHE A 147 11.38 -9.25 2.95
N PRO A 148 12.63 -8.82 3.17
CA PRO A 148 12.99 -8.13 4.40
C PRO A 148 12.13 -6.88 4.55
N ASN A 149 11.80 -6.56 5.80
CA ASN A 149 11.01 -5.39 6.18
C ASN A 149 9.55 -5.36 5.68
N ILE A 150 9.01 -6.48 5.16
CA ILE A 150 7.59 -6.57 4.82
C ILE A 150 6.90 -7.59 5.72
N ILE A 151 5.82 -7.17 6.38
CA ILE A 151 4.92 -8.05 7.10
C ILE A 151 3.69 -8.30 6.22
N CYS A 152 3.41 -9.56 5.91
CA CYS A 152 2.22 -9.97 5.16
C CYS A 152 1.11 -10.41 6.14
N PHE A 153 -0.10 -9.86 5.95
CA PHE A 153 -1.30 -10.21 6.71
C PHE A 153 -2.35 -10.92 5.86
N LYS A 154 -2.19 -10.94 4.53
CA LYS A 154 -3.09 -11.63 3.61
C LYS A 154 -2.96 -13.14 3.81
N ARG A 155 -3.95 -13.73 4.52
CA ARG A 155 -4.22 -15.16 4.75
C ARG A 155 -3.16 -16.14 4.22
N GLU A 156 -2.36 -16.68 5.14
CA GLU A 156 -1.81 -18.05 5.04
C GLU A 156 -2.92 -19.13 5.01
N ALA A 157 -4.21 -18.76 5.09
CA ALA A 157 -5.35 -19.67 5.09
C ALA A 157 -5.62 -20.38 3.74
N ALA A 158 -4.86 -20.09 2.68
CA ALA A 158 -4.92 -20.85 1.42
C ALA A 158 -3.93 -22.03 1.38
N LEU A 159 -2.92 -22.06 2.26
CA LEU A 159 -1.91 -23.13 2.30
C LEU A 159 -2.21 -24.22 3.34
N SER A 160 -3.15 -24.00 4.25
CA SER A 160 -3.57 -25.02 5.24
C SER A 160 -4.70 -25.93 4.76
N LYS A 161 -5.35 -25.64 3.62
CA LYS A 161 -6.42 -26.48 3.03
C LYS A 161 -5.95 -27.56 2.06
N THR A 162 -4.64 -27.71 1.87
CA THR A 162 -4.02 -28.82 1.11
C THR A 162 -3.37 -29.88 2.00
N LYS A 163 -3.61 -29.82 3.32
CA LYS A 163 -3.30 -30.89 4.28
C LYS A 163 -4.47 -31.12 5.23
N SER A 164 -5.55 -31.67 4.72
CA SER A 164 -6.58 -32.37 5.50
C SER A 164 -7.24 -33.40 4.60
#